data_AF-A0A0G1LZS0-F1
#
_entry.id   AF-A0A0G1LZS0-F1
#
_cell.length_a   1.000
_cell.length_b   1.000
_cell.length_c   1.000
_cell.angle_alpha   90.00
_cell.angle_beta   90.00
_cell.angle_gamma   90.00
#
_symmetry.space_group_name_H-M   'P 1'
#
loop_
_entity.id
_entity.type
_entity.pdbx_description
1 polymer ?
#
loop_
_entity_poly.entity_id
_entity_poly.type
_entity_poly.pdbx_seq_one_letter_code
_entity_poly.pdbx_strand_id
1 'polypeptide(L)'
;METRQTAREKFKTPEEELDFLRAEVGRRERELKENNVESSREQIAQEEVKRYRETPAEAVLHESHHLPEAEAEGLALGLSPEPHDRQMMELIQIIRAKGIKNAMTVVARLRNPHLDDDFEKFLVQLVKAGFDIGLGRKNSLFRALQMTLYEVTLPEATKEDKPKTLKELLSSMEQFYAGMLSATDEKLAGPNYFTLELAVENQGSEFIFYAAVPDSKKNLFEKQILSIFHNAKIAERKNDYNIFNDTGAAVGSTATLRHNPIFPLKTYEQFDHDPLNVILNSFSKINETGEGAAVQIIFSPAGETYHKRYKHALDQIVKGEKISKATDIPGTVGEHLWKFTREAAKELLGSSKKKEKEEEKKIKEPPKIDETAVENIKQKISAPIINAGIRLIAA
;
A
#
# COMPACT_ATOMS: atom_id res chain seq x y z
N MET A 1 18.05 -30.17 53.87
CA MET A 1 18.16 -30.96 52.63
C MET A 1 18.55 -30.00 51.54
N GLU A 2 19.83 -30.05 51.15
CA GLU A 2 20.40 -29.22 50.10
C GLU A 2 19.78 -29.59 48.74
N THR A 3 19.10 -28.63 48.11
CA THR A 3 18.70 -28.72 46.70
C THR A 3 19.95 -28.60 45.84
N ARG A 4 20.51 -29.74 45.42
CA ARG A 4 21.44 -29.81 44.28
C ARG A 4 20.70 -29.36 43.02
N GLN A 5 20.72 -28.07 42.72
CA GLN A 5 20.61 -27.59 41.35
C GLN A 5 21.91 -27.99 40.64
N THR A 6 21.95 -29.18 40.08
CA THR A 6 22.96 -29.51 39.06
C THR A 6 22.76 -28.53 37.91
N ALA A 7 23.74 -27.66 37.67
CA ALA A 7 23.78 -26.80 36.50
C ALA A 7 23.65 -27.70 35.26
N ARG A 8 22.48 -27.67 34.65
CA ARG A 8 22.15 -28.49 33.49
C ARG A 8 22.96 -27.94 32.31
N GLU A 9 23.68 -28.80 31.61
CA GLU A 9 24.32 -28.40 30.36
C GLU A 9 23.23 -28.05 29.35
N LYS A 10 23.35 -26.84 28.79
CA LYS A 10 22.43 -26.29 27.80
C LYS A 10 22.64 -26.99 26.45
N PHE A 11 21.56 -27.25 25.72
CA PHE A 11 21.62 -27.93 24.43
C PHE A 11 22.29 -27.08 23.36
N LYS A 12 23.24 -27.68 22.65
CA LYS A 12 24.01 -27.03 21.58
C LYS A 12 23.51 -27.44 20.19
N THR A 13 22.76 -28.54 20.08
CA THR A 13 22.15 -29.00 18.83
C THR A 13 20.69 -29.43 19.01
N PRO A 14 19.88 -29.42 17.93
CA PRO A 14 18.51 -29.93 17.97
C PRO A 14 18.41 -31.40 18.37
N GLU A 15 19.41 -32.22 18.02
CA GLU A 15 19.46 -33.65 18.35
C GLU A 15 19.62 -33.87 19.85
N GLU A 16 20.45 -33.09 20.54
CA GLU A 16 20.63 -33.16 22.00
C GLU A 16 19.32 -32.82 22.74
N GLU A 17 18.59 -31.82 22.24
CA GLU A 17 17.27 -31.43 22.76
C GLU A 17 16.22 -32.52 22.56
N LEU A 18 16.16 -33.11 21.35
CA LEU A 18 15.23 -34.19 21.03
C LEU A 18 15.51 -35.47 21.83
N ASP A 19 16.78 -35.83 22.01
CA ASP A 19 17.17 -37.01 22.77
C ASP A 19 16.88 -36.84 24.26
N PHE A 20 17.01 -35.62 24.80
CA PHE A 20 16.54 -35.30 26.14
C PHE A 20 15.02 -35.50 26.28
N LEU A 21 14.22 -34.94 25.38
CA LEU A 21 12.76 -35.06 25.45
C LEU A 21 12.30 -36.53 25.35
N ARG A 22 12.97 -37.32 24.51
CA ARG A 22 12.75 -38.77 24.41
C ARG A 22 13.11 -39.52 25.69
N ALA A 23 14.23 -39.16 26.31
CA ALA A 23 14.68 -39.75 27.58
C ALA A 23 13.73 -39.41 28.73
N GLU A 24 13.18 -38.19 28.74
CA GLU A 24 12.24 -37.72 29.75
C GLU A 24 10.88 -38.44 29.65
N VAL A 25 10.37 -38.59 28.42
CA VAL A 25 9.18 -39.43 28.16
C VAL A 25 9.42 -40.88 28.60
N GLY A 26 10.59 -41.45 28.28
CA GLY A 26 10.95 -42.81 28.69
C GLY A 26 11.18 -42.99 30.20
N ARG A 27 11.58 -41.93 30.91
CA ARG A 27 11.65 -41.91 32.38
C ARG A 27 10.25 -41.94 32.98
N ARG A 28 9.37 -41.04 32.53
CA ARG A 28 8.00 -40.93 33.02
C ARG A 28 7.17 -42.17 32.69
N GLU A 29 7.41 -42.81 31.56
CA GLU A 29 6.80 -44.09 31.21
C GLU A 29 7.18 -45.21 32.21
N ARG A 30 8.43 -45.26 32.67
CA ARG A 30 8.87 -46.22 33.69
C ARG A 30 8.26 -45.92 35.05
N GLU A 31 8.24 -44.65 35.46
CA GLU A 31 7.64 -44.22 36.72
C GLU A 31 6.13 -44.51 36.79
N LEU A 32 5.40 -44.30 35.70
CA LEU A 32 3.96 -44.61 35.65
C LEU A 32 3.69 -46.12 35.67
N LYS A 33 4.54 -46.93 35.01
CA LYS A 33 4.47 -48.39 35.08
C LYS A 33 4.76 -48.93 36.49
N GLU A 34 5.75 -48.38 37.17
CA GLU A 34 6.08 -48.76 38.57
C GLU A 34 4.95 -48.41 39.55
N ASN A 35 4.17 -47.36 39.25
CA ASN A 35 3.04 -46.93 40.06
C ASN A 35 1.67 -47.50 39.61
N ASN A 36 1.65 -48.49 38.70
CA ASN A 36 0.43 -49.11 38.14
C ASN A 36 -0.57 -48.11 37.50
N VAL A 37 -0.08 -47.01 36.94
CA VAL A 37 -0.92 -46.03 36.23
C VAL A 37 -0.88 -46.35 34.73
N GLU A 38 -2.01 -46.74 34.14
CA GLU A 38 -2.12 -46.91 32.69
C GLU A 38 -2.18 -45.54 31.99
N SER A 39 -1.18 -45.27 31.16
CA SER A 39 -1.16 -44.12 30.27
C SER A 39 -0.50 -44.51 28.94
N SER A 40 -1.03 -43.97 27.83
CA SER A 40 -0.42 -44.19 26.51
C SER A 40 0.85 -43.36 26.36
N ARG A 41 1.81 -43.88 25.59
CA ARG A 41 3.06 -43.16 25.30
C ARG A 41 2.78 -41.82 24.61
N GLU A 42 1.76 -41.72 23.77
CA GLU A 42 1.36 -40.45 23.17
C GLU A 42 0.89 -39.42 24.20
N GLN A 43 0.10 -39.82 25.20
CA GLN A 43 -0.37 -38.91 26.26
C GLN A 43 0.80 -38.41 27.13
N ILE A 44 1.73 -39.30 27.49
CA ILE A 44 2.94 -38.93 28.24
C ILE A 44 3.79 -37.93 27.43
N ALA A 45 3.95 -38.17 26.14
CA ALA A 45 4.66 -37.25 25.25
C ALA A 45 3.97 -35.89 25.14
N GLN A 46 2.64 -35.84 25.04
CA GLN A 46 1.87 -34.58 25.00
C GLN A 46 2.01 -33.79 26.32
N GLU A 47 1.94 -34.46 27.47
CA GLU A 47 2.16 -33.82 28.76
C GLU A 47 3.57 -33.27 28.90
N GLU A 48 4.57 -34.00 28.41
CA GLU A 48 5.97 -33.58 28.49
C GLU A 48 6.25 -32.39 27.56
N VAL A 49 5.71 -32.41 26.34
CA VAL A 49 5.76 -31.26 25.42
C VAL A 49 5.07 -30.04 26.03
N LYS A 50 3.93 -30.22 26.72
CA LYS A 50 3.22 -29.14 27.40
C LYS A 50 4.04 -28.54 28.55
N ARG A 51 4.70 -29.37 29.35
CA ARG A 51 5.64 -28.91 30.39
C ARG A 51 6.84 -28.19 29.79
N TYR A 52 7.42 -28.76 28.74
CA TYR A 52 8.60 -28.21 28.09
C TYR A 52 8.35 -26.81 27.52
N ARG A 53 7.16 -26.59 26.95
CA ARG A 53 6.71 -25.27 26.47
C ARG A 53 6.73 -24.16 27.52
N GLU A 54 6.54 -24.50 28.80
CA GLU A 54 6.55 -23.53 29.90
C GLU A 54 7.97 -23.21 30.39
N THR A 55 8.98 -23.94 29.89
CA THR A 55 10.39 -23.72 30.25
C THR A 55 10.98 -22.62 29.36
N PRO A 56 11.58 -21.55 29.93
CA PRO A 56 12.23 -20.51 29.14
C PRO A 56 13.36 -21.07 28.28
N ALA A 57 13.46 -20.63 27.03
CA ALA A 57 14.49 -21.11 26.09
C ALA A 57 15.90 -20.89 26.65
N GLU A 58 16.12 -19.80 27.38
CA GLU A 58 17.40 -19.44 27.99
C GLU A 58 17.83 -20.38 29.12
N ALA A 59 16.88 -21.12 29.69
CA ALA A 59 17.17 -22.11 30.73
C ALA A 59 17.65 -23.45 30.14
N VAL A 60 17.44 -23.67 28.84
CA VAL A 60 17.60 -25.00 28.22
C VAL A 60 18.55 -24.99 27.02
N LEU A 61 18.50 -23.95 26.19
CA LEU A 61 19.32 -23.82 25.00
C LEU A 61 20.64 -23.09 25.30
N HIS A 62 21.67 -23.46 24.56
CA HIS A 62 22.96 -22.77 24.58
C HIS A 62 22.84 -21.46 23.80
N GLU A 63 23.60 -20.42 24.17
CA GLU A 63 23.49 -19.08 23.55
C GLU A 63 23.68 -19.11 22.03
N SER A 64 24.50 -20.03 21.51
CA SER A 64 24.72 -20.23 20.07
C SER A 64 23.55 -20.90 19.33
N HIS A 65 22.58 -21.43 20.05
CA HIS A 65 21.38 -22.09 19.51
C HIS A 65 20.09 -21.34 19.88
N HIS A 66 20.21 -20.17 20.52
CA HIS A 66 19.09 -19.26 20.72
C HIS A 66 18.70 -18.66 19.37
N LEU A 67 17.41 -18.67 19.09
CA LEU A 67 16.84 -17.83 18.05
C LEU A 67 16.90 -16.36 18.54
N PRO A 68 17.56 -15.45 17.82
CA PRO A 68 17.56 -14.03 18.17
C PRO A 68 16.13 -13.48 18.31
N GLU A 69 15.87 -12.59 19.27
CA GLU A 69 14.51 -12.12 19.59
C GLU A 69 13.78 -11.54 18.36
N ALA A 70 14.45 -10.76 17.49
CA ALA A 70 13.80 -10.26 16.28
C ALA A 70 13.60 -11.31 15.20
N GLU A 71 14.47 -12.31 15.10
CA GLU A 71 14.26 -13.41 14.15
C GLU A 71 13.05 -14.23 14.61
N ALA A 72 12.92 -14.47 15.92
CA ALA A 72 11.74 -15.09 16.51
C ALA A 72 10.47 -14.24 16.31
N GLU A 73 10.54 -12.93 16.50
CA GLU A 73 9.41 -12.01 16.26
C GLU A 73 9.05 -11.93 14.77
N GLY A 74 10.03 -11.82 13.88
CA GLY A 74 9.83 -11.82 12.43
C GLY A 74 9.17 -13.11 11.96
N LEU A 75 9.70 -14.27 12.37
CA LEU A 75 9.12 -15.58 12.07
C LEU A 75 7.71 -15.73 12.66
N ALA A 76 7.45 -15.22 13.87
CA ALA A 76 6.11 -15.21 14.46
C ALA A 76 5.12 -14.32 13.68
N LEU A 77 5.61 -13.23 13.07
CA LEU A 77 4.82 -12.38 12.16
C LEU A 77 4.67 -13.00 10.76
N GLY A 78 5.48 -14.01 10.44
CA GLY A 78 5.54 -14.67 9.13
C GLY A 78 6.37 -13.89 8.11
N LEU A 79 7.37 -13.14 8.58
CA LEU A 79 8.39 -12.47 7.77
C LEU A 79 9.56 -13.44 7.49
N SER A 80 10.12 -13.33 6.29
CA SER A 80 11.36 -14.05 5.93
C SER A 80 12.59 -13.37 6.56
N PRO A 81 13.66 -14.12 6.89
CA PRO A 81 14.91 -13.53 7.37
C PRO A 81 15.55 -12.63 6.29
N GLU A 82 16.09 -11.48 6.70
CA GLU A 82 16.74 -10.49 5.82
C GLU A 82 18.20 -10.22 6.28
N PRO A 83 19.10 -9.78 5.38
CA PRO A 83 20.50 -9.47 5.74
C PRO A 83 20.65 -8.45 6.88
N HIS A 84 19.66 -7.56 7.04
CA HIS A 84 19.66 -6.47 8.00
C HIS A 84 18.86 -6.75 9.29
N ASP A 85 18.47 -7.99 9.58
CA ASP A 85 17.68 -8.36 10.77
C ASP A 85 18.32 -7.89 12.09
N ARG A 86 19.66 -7.77 12.14
CA ARG A 86 20.35 -7.21 13.31
C ARG A 86 20.08 -5.73 13.52
N GLN A 87 20.01 -4.94 12.45
CA GLN A 87 19.66 -3.52 12.56
C GLN A 87 18.18 -3.38 12.92
N MET A 88 17.33 -4.28 12.43
CA MET A 88 15.91 -4.35 12.82
C MET A 88 15.73 -4.59 14.33
N MET A 89 16.54 -5.42 14.98
CA MET A 89 16.56 -5.59 16.45
C MET A 89 16.73 -4.26 17.19
N GLU A 90 17.72 -3.46 16.79
CA GLU A 90 18.00 -2.17 17.43
C GLU A 90 16.83 -1.19 17.24
N LEU A 91 16.19 -1.23 16.07
CA LEU A 91 15.03 -0.38 15.76
C LEU A 91 13.81 -0.75 16.61
N ILE A 92 13.56 -2.05 16.85
CA ILE A 92 12.49 -2.51 17.76
C ILE A 92 12.73 -1.99 19.18
N GLN A 93 13.96 -2.07 19.67
CA GLN A 93 14.31 -1.51 20.99
C GLN A 93 14.07 0.00 21.04
N ILE A 94 14.39 0.73 19.98
CA ILE A 94 14.11 2.17 19.87
C ILE A 94 12.60 2.44 19.83
N ILE A 95 11.80 1.63 19.13
CA ILE A 95 10.32 1.75 19.12
C ILE A 95 9.79 1.58 20.56
N ARG A 96 10.19 0.51 21.26
CA ARG A 96 9.73 0.22 22.62
C ARG A 96 10.16 1.30 23.63
N ALA A 97 11.41 1.78 23.54
CA ALA A 97 11.96 2.71 24.52
C ALA A 97 11.66 4.19 24.22
N LYS A 98 11.59 4.57 22.94
CA LYS A 98 11.56 5.97 22.48
C LYS A 98 10.47 6.27 21.44
N GLY A 99 9.69 5.28 21.02
CA GLY A 99 8.60 5.44 20.06
C GLY A 99 9.03 5.43 18.59
N ILE A 100 8.06 5.13 17.72
CA ILE A 100 8.24 4.93 16.27
C ILE A 100 8.88 6.11 15.54
N LYS A 101 8.57 7.35 15.94
CA LYS A 101 9.10 8.55 15.26
C LYS A 101 10.61 8.67 15.38
N ASN A 102 11.16 8.26 16.52
CA ASN A 102 12.59 8.24 16.74
C ASN A 102 13.26 7.11 15.95
N ALA A 103 12.65 5.93 15.89
CA ALA A 103 13.12 4.84 15.05
C ALA A 103 13.18 5.24 13.56
N MET A 104 12.10 5.82 13.02
CA MET A 104 12.08 6.37 11.66
C MET A 104 13.17 7.42 11.41
N THR A 105 13.47 8.26 12.42
CA THR A 105 14.53 9.27 12.30
C THR A 105 15.93 8.64 12.26
N VAL A 106 16.13 7.51 12.94
CA VAL A 106 17.38 6.75 12.88
C VAL A 106 17.52 6.09 11.51
N VAL A 107 16.48 5.40 11.05
CA VAL A 107 16.41 4.74 9.72
C VAL A 107 16.74 5.74 8.60
N ALA A 108 16.04 6.87 8.56
CA ALA A 108 16.29 7.92 7.57
C ALA A 108 17.71 8.53 7.62
N ARG A 109 18.42 8.44 8.75
CA ARG A 109 19.82 8.90 8.87
C ARG A 109 20.82 7.86 8.37
N LEU A 110 20.46 6.59 8.33
CA LEU A 110 21.28 5.53 7.74
C LEU A 110 21.35 5.67 6.21
N ARG A 111 20.37 6.35 5.59
CA ARG A 111 20.31 6.61 4.15
C ARG A 111 20.45 5.33 3.33
N ASN A 112 19.81 4.26 3.81
CA ASN A 112 19.77 2.97 3.13
C ASN A 112 18.32 2.68 2.74
N PRO A 113 17.94 2.90 1.46
CA PRO A 113 16.58 2.65 0.98
C PRO A 113 16.10 1.20 1.17
N HIS A 114 17.00 0.21 1.08
CA HIS A 114 16.66 -1.19 1.33
C HIS A 114 16.19 -1.39 2.78
N LEU A 115 16.96 -0.85 3.74
CA LEU A 115 16.61 -0.93 5.16
C LEU A 115 15.37 -0.08 5.51
N ASP A 116 15.21 1.08 4.87
CA ASP A 116 14.02 1.92 5.04
C ASP A 116 12.76 1.13 4.64
N ASP A 117 12.79 0.43 3.50
CA ASP A 117 11.69 -0.39 2.98
C ASP A 117 11.38 -1.60 3.88
N ASP A 118 12.40 -2.36 4.29
CA ASP A 118 12.26 -3.49 5.23
C ASP A 118 11.66 -3.05 6.57
N PHE A 119 12.04 -1.86 7.04
CA PHE A 119 11.50 -1.28 8.26
C PHE A 119 10.02 -0.93 8.13
N GLU A 120 9.59 -0.36 7.00
CA GLU A 120 8.18 -0.07 6.72
C GLU A 120 7.34 -1.35 6.64
N LYS A 121 7.83 -2.39 5.95
CA LYS A 121 7.25 -3.75 5.92
C LYS A 121 7.05 -4.31 7.33
N PHE A 122 8.07 -4.21 8.18
CA PHE A 122 7.98 -4.68 9.56
C PHE A 122 6.93 -3.91 10.39
N LEU A 123 6.86 -2.58 10.25
CA LEU A 123 5.87 -1.76 10.94
C LEU A 123 4.43 -2.13 10.57
N VAL A 124 4.17 -2.44 9.30
CA VAL A 124 2.85 -2.93 8.85
C VAL A 124 2.49 -4.23 9.56
N GLN A 125 3.42 -5.20 9.62
CA GLN A 125 3.16 -6.48 10.29
C GLN A 125 2.95 -6.33 11.80
N LEU A 126 3.69 -5.45 12.48
CA LEU A 126 3.46 -5.15 13.89
C LEU A 126 2.03 -4.63 14.14
N VAL A 127 1.57 -3.68 13.33
CA VAL A 127 0.21 -3.15 13.44
C VAL A 127 -0.83 -4.24 13.19
N LYS A 128 -0.62 -5.10 12.18
CA LYS A 128 -1.52 -6.22 11.88
C LYS A 128 -1.57 -7.28 12.99
N ALA A 129 -0.45 -7.53 13.66
CA ALA A 129 -0.39 -8.42 14.82
C ALA A 129 -0.98 -7.79 16.10
N GLY A 130 -1.43 -6.53 16.04
CA GLY A 130 -2.11 -5.87 17.15
C GLY A 130 -1.18 -5.21 18.16
N PHE A 131 0.11 -5.06 17.84
CA PHE A 131 1.04 -4.32 18.69
C PHE A 131 0.72 -2.82 18.69
N ASP A 132 0.75 -2.21 19.87
CA ASP A 132 0.66 -0.76 20.00
C ASP A 132 2.01 -0.13 19.65
N ILE A 133 2.06 0.54 18.49
CA ILE A 133 3.23 1.27 18.01
C ILE A 133 3.27 2.73 18.49
N GLY A 134 2.39 3.11 19.43
CA GLY A 134 2.32 4.46 20.00
C GLY A 134 1.69 5.50 19.08
N LEU A 135 0.92 5.06 18.07
CA LEU A 135 0.17 5.92 17.17
C LEU A 135 -1.33 5.79 17.41
N GLY A 136 -2.02 6.91 17.63
CA GLY A 136 -3.48 6.90 17.77
C GLY A 136 -4.18 6.49 16.47
N ARG A 137 -5.34 5.82 16.57
CA ARG A 137 -6.11 5.32 15.40
C ARG A 137 -6.49 6.39 14.37
N LYS A 138 -6.60 7.65 14.79
CA LYS A 138 -6.90 8.80 13.91
C LYS A 138 -5.65 9.36 13.22
N ASN A 139 -4.45 8.93 13.63
CA ASN A 139 -3.19 9.37 13.04
C ASN A 139 -3.11 8.90 11.57
N SER A 140 -2.69 9.78 10.67
CA SER A 140 -2.58 9.48 9.24
C SER A 140 -1.58 8.36 8.94
N LEU A 141 -0.48 8.30 9.69
CA LEU A 141 0.54 7.26 9.56
C LEU A 141 -0.01 5.90 10.00
N PHE A 142 -0.71 5.84 11.13
CA PHE A 142 -1.38 4.62 11.57
C PHE A 142 -2.36 4.11 10.51
N ARG A 143 -3.18 5.01 9.93
CA ARG A 143 -4.10 4.65 8.86
C ARG A 143 -3.38 4.15 7.60
N ALA A 144 -2.24 4.72 7.25
CA ALA A 144 -1.46 4.29 6.08
C ALA A 144 -0.91 2.85 6.24
N LEU A 145 -0.65 2.41 7.47
CA LEU A 145 -0.17 1.05 7.77
C LEU A 145 -1.28 -0.03 7.68
N GLN A 146 -2.55 0.36 7.53
CA GLN A 146 -3.70 -0.57 7.43
C GLN A 146 -3.99 -0.95 5.98
N MET A 147 -2.96 -1.44 5.30
CA MET A 147 -3.03 -1.91 3.93
C MET A 147 -2.52 -3.33 3.83
N THR A 148 -3.02 -4.04 2.83
CA THR A 148 -2.58 -5.38 2.48
C THR A 148 -2.10 -5.40 1.04
N LEU A 149 -0.88 -5.89 0.86
CA LEU A 149 -0.28 -6.14 -0.42
C LEU A 149 -0.75 -7.48 -0.97
N TYR A 150 -1.20 -7.46 -2.21
CA TYR A 150 -1.56 -8.65 -2.97
C TYR A 150 -0.64 -8.78 -4.16
N GLU A 151 -0.14 -9.99 -4.38
CA GLU A 151 0.37 -10.41 -5.68
C GLU A 151 -0.79 -10.93 -6.53
N VAL A 152 -0.86 -10.47 -7.77
CA VAL A 152 -1.91 -10.86 -8.72
C VAL A 152 -1.26 -11.52 -9.95
N THR A 153 -1.45 -12.83 -10.08
CA THR A 153 -1.00 -13.57 -11.27
C THR A 153 -2.20 -13.90 -12.14
N LEU A 154 -2.13 -13.53 -13.43
CA LEU A 154 -3.10 -13.97 -14.43
C LEU A 154 -2.55 -15.25 -15.09
N PRO A 155 -3.16 -16.43 -14.91
CA PRO A 155 -2.68 -17.62 -15.60
C PRO A 155 -2.93 -17.51 -17.10
N GLU A 156 -2.18 -18.31 -17.87
CA GLU A 156 -2.39 -18.44 -19.31
C GLU A 156 -3.84 -18.86 -19.60
N ALA A 157 -4.44 -18.21 -20.59
CA ALA A 157 -5.78 -18.55 -21.06
C ALA A 157 -5.80 -20.02 -21.51
N THR A 158 -6.73 -20.79 -20.95
CA THR A 158 -6.91 -22.18 -21.38
C THR A 158 -7.56 -22.21 -22.76
N LYS A 159 -7.47 -23.34 -23.49
CA LYS A 159 -8.10 -23.49 -24.81
C LYS A 159 -9.63 -23.33 -24.79
N GLU A 160 -10.25 -23.40 -23.62
CA GLU A 160 -11.69 -23.23 -23.40
C GLU A 160 -12.07 -21.77 -23.10
N ASP A 161 -11.10 -20.92 -22.76
CA ASP A 161 -11.33 -19.50 -22.50
C ASP A 161 -11.50 -18.77 -23.83
N LYS A 162 -12.70 -18.21 -24.06
CA LYS A 162 -12.86 -17.23 -25.14
C LYS A 162 -11.97 -16.02 -24.82
N PRO A 163 -11.02 -15.66 -25.68
CA PRO A 163 -10.20 -14.48 -25.44
C PRO A 163 -11.10 -13.25 -25.42
N LYS A 164 -11.15 -12.55 -24.28
CA LYS A 164 -11.84 -11.26 -24.18
C LYS A 164 -11.15 -10.27 -25.10
N THR A 165 -11.93 -9.45 -25.80
CA THR A 165 -11.36 -8.32 -26.54
C THR A 165 -10.79 -7.29 -25.57
N LEU A 166 -9.80 -6.50 -26.00
CA LEU A 166 -9.24 -5.42 -25.18
C LEU A 166 -10.34 -4.48 -24.66
N LYS A 167 -11.33 -4.16 -25.50
CA LYS A 167 -12.45 -3.29 -25.12
C LYS A 167 -13.32 -3.89 -24.00
N GLU A 168 -13.64 -5.18 -24.06
CA GLU A 168 -14.40 -5.87 -23.00
C GLU A 168 -13.61 -5.92 -21.69
N LEU A 169 -12.31 -6.16 -21.77
CA LEU A 169 -11.43 -6.16 -20.61
C LEU A 169 -11.38 -4.77 -19.96
N LEU A 170 -11.20 -3.71 -20.76
CA LEU A 170 -11.13 -2.34 -20.26
C LEU A 170 -12.47 -1.89 -19.65
N SER A 171 -13.60 -2.24 -20.27
CA SER A 171 -14.91 -1.97 -19.68
C SER A 171 -15.12 -2.73 -18.37
N SER A 172 -14.62 -3.95 -18.25
CA SER A 172 -14.63 -4.70 -16.97
C SER A 172 -13.76 -4.00 -15.91
N MET A 173 -12.59 -3.50 -16.30
CA MET A 173 -11.70 -2.75 -15.40
C MET A 173 -12.30 -1.42 -14.95
N GLU A 174 -13.07 -0.73 -15.80
CA GLU A 174 -13.83 0.46 -15.38
C GLU A 174 -14.78 0.16 -14.22
N GLN A 175 -15.43 -1.02 -14.24
CA GLN A 175 -16.29 -1.47 -13.13
C GLN A 175 -15.48 -1.78 -11.87
N PHE A 176 -14.31 -2.40 -12.01
CA PHE A 176 -13.38 -2.59 -10.89
C PHE A 176 -12.98 -1.25 -10.26
N TYR A 177 -12.55 -0.28 -11.06
CA TYR A 177 -12.17 1.04 -10.56
C TYR A 177 -13.35 1.73 -9.86
N ALA A 178 -14.54 1.72 -10.47
CA ALA A 178 -15.73 2.31 -9.87
C ALA A 178 -16.10 1.66 -8.52
N GLY A 179 -15.99 0.33 -8.45
CA GLY A 179 -16.23 -0.43 -7.23
C GLY A 179 -15.19 -0.14 -6.14
N MET A 180 -13.89 -0.17 -6.48
CA MET A 180 -12.81 0.12 -5.55
C MET A 180 -12.77 1.58 -5.09
N LEU A 181 -13.23 2.52 -5.91
CA LEU A 181 -13.31 3.95 -5.59
C LEU A 181 -14.63 4.35 -4.93
N SER A 182 -15.57 3.42 -4.76
CA SER A 182 -16.76 3.65 -3.97
C SER A 182 -16.38 4.11 -2.55
N ALA A 183 -17.18 5.05 -2.04
CA ALA A 183 -16.89 5.72 -0.77
C ALA A 183 -16.77 4.68 0.35
N THR A 184 -15.64 4.71 1.05
CA THR A 184 -15.54 4.06 2.36
C THR A 184 -16.31 4.89 3.35
N ASP A 185 -17.09 4.25 4.22
CA ASP A 185 -17.60 4.88 5.43
C ASP A 185 -16.42 5.54 6.14
N GLU A 186 -16.50 6.84 6.45
CA GLU A 186 -15.43 7.57 7.15
C GLU A 186 -15.09 6.95 8.52
N LYS A 187 -15.98 6.06 9.01
CA LYS A 187 -15.79 5.25 10.21
C LYS A 187 -14.93 4.00 10.00
N LEU A 188 -14.72 3.56 8.76
CA LEU A 188 -13.84 2.42 8.45
C LEU A 188 -12.37 2.83 8.67
N ALA A 189 -11.64 1.94 9.33
CA ALA A 189 -10.21 2.11 9.56
C ALA A 189 -9.42 1.93 8.25
N GLY A 190 -8.31 2.65 8.09
CA GLY A 190 -7.42 2.56 6.94
C GLY A 190 -7.50 3.72 5.95
N PRO A 191 -6.64 3.74 4.92
CA PRO A 191 -6.56 4.85 3.97
C PRO A 191 -7.70 4.78 2.95
N ASN A 192 -8.05 5.94 2.36
CA ASN A 192 -9.04 6.00 1.28
C ASN A 192 -8.37 6.05 -0.10
N TYR A 193 -7.42 5.15 -0.32
CA TYR A 193 -6.75 4.95 -1.60
C TYR A 193 -6.32 3.49 -1.74
N PHE A 194 -6.06 3.04 -2.95
CA PHE A 194 -5.40 1.76 -3.23
C PHE A 194 -4.40 1.98 -4.36
N THR A 195 -3.50 1.01 -4.53
CA THR A 195 -2.47 1.07 -5.57
C THR A 195 -2.56 -0.13 -6.50
N LEU A 196 -2.12 0.07 -7.73
CA LEU A 196 -1.77 -1.00 -8.67
C LEU A 196 -0.33 -0.77 -9.10
N GLU A 197 0.44 -1.85 -9.12
CA GLU A 197 1.89 -1.80 -9.20
C GLU A 197 2.41 -2.88 -10.16
N LEU A 198 3.48 -2.53 -10.85
CA LEU A 198 4.30 -3.47 -11.59
C LEU A 198 5.73 -3.29 -11.08
N ALA A 199 6.33 -4.36 -10.57
CA ALA A 199 7.65 -4.32 -9.96
C ALA A 199 8.56 -5.46 -10.42
N VAL A 200 9.86 -5.18 -10.49
CA VAL A 200 10.94 -6.17 -10.57
C VAL A 200 11.80 -5.95 -9.33
N GLU A 201 11.90 -6.99 -8.51
CA GLU A 201 12.66 -6.99 -7.27
C GLU A 201 14.15 -7.05 -7.55
N ASN A 202 14.97 -6.55 -6.62
CA ASN A 202 16.43 -6.59 -6.74
C ASN A 202 16.99 -8.04 -6.88
N GLN A 203 16.24 -9.03 -6.39
CA GLN A 203 16.56 -10.45 -6.52
C GLN A 203 15.36 -11.20 -7.10
N GLY A 204 15.08 -10.99 -8.39
CA GLY A 204 13.93 -11.59 -9.06
C GLY A 204 14.05 -11.54 -10.58
N SER A 205 13.62 -12.62 -11.25
CA SER A 205 13.77 -12.77 -12.70
C SER A 205 12.56 -12.28 -13.52
N GLU A 206 11.46 -11.91 -12.86
CA GLU A 206 10.20 -11.59 -13.53
C GLU A 206 9.54 -10.35 -12.93
N PHE A 207 8.84 -9.61 -13.77
CA PHE A 207 7.98 -8.54 -13.29
C PHE A 207 6.71 -9.13 -12.68
N ILE A 208 6.29 -8.56 -11.56
CA ILE A 208 5.13 -9.02 -10.79
C ILE A 208 4.11 -7.88 -10.70
N PHE A 209 2.83 -8.23 -10.82
CA PHE A 209 1.74 -7.29 -10.57
C PHE A 209 1.34 -7.32 -9.11
N TYR A 210 1.41 -6.16 -8.47
CA TYR A 210 1.02 -5.97 -7.08
C TYR A 210 -0.17 -5.03 -6.95
N ALA A 211 -0.91 -5.18 -5.86
CA ALA A 211 -1.96 -4.25 -5.47
C ALA A 211 -1.96 -4.04 -3.96
N ALA A 212 -1.70 -2.82 -3.48
CA ALA A 212 -1.87 -2.48 -2.08
C ALA A 212 -3.29 -1.95 -1.85
N VAL A 213 -4.05 -2.66 -1.01
CA VAL A 213 -5.47 -2.42 -0.78
C VAL A 213 -5.73 -2.17 0.70
N PRO A 214 -6.56 -1.18 1.08
CA PRO A 214 -6.97 -0.99 2.47
C PRO A 214 -7.56 -2.27 3.07
N ASP A 215 -7.25 -2.56 4.33
CA ASP A 215 -7.71 -3.79 4.99
C ASP A 215 -9.25 -3.91 4.99
N SER A 216 -9.97 -2.78 5.01
CA SER A 216 -11.42 -2.73 4.91
C SER A 216 -11.98 -3.15 3.54
N LYS A 217 -11.13 -3.19 2.49
CA LYS A 217 -11.50 -3.45 1.09
C LYS A 217 -10.97 -4.78 0.54
N LYS A 218 -10.26 -5.59 1.33
CA LYS A 218 -9.70 -6.90 0.92
C LYS A 218 -10.71 -7.80 0.20
N ASN A 219 -11.82 -8.09 0.88
CA ASN A 219 -12.90 -8.92 0.33
C ASN A 219 -13.54 -8.33 -0.93
N LEU A 220 -13.58 -7.00 -1.06
CA LEU A 220 -14.13 -6.34 -2.25
C LEU A 220 -13.18 -6.50 -3.44
N PHE A 221 -11.89 -6.24 -3.20
CA PHE A 221 -10.84 -6.38 -4.20
C PHE A 221 -10.76 -7.80 -4.75
N GLU A 222 -10.65 -8.80 -3.87
CA GLU A 222 -10.56 -10.21 -4.28
C GLU A 222 -11.75 -10.63 -5.14
N LYS A 223 -12.97 -10.31 -4.72
CA LYS A 223 -14.19 -10.62 -5.47
C LYS A 223 -14.25 -9.93 -6.81
N GLN A 224 -13.85 -8.66 -6.89
CA GLN A 224 -13.89 -7.92 -8.15
C GLN A 224 -12.85 -8.43 -9.14
N ILE A 225 -11.60 -8.64 -8.70
CA ILE A 225 -10.56 -9.21 -9.57
C ILE A 225 -10.98 -10.59 -10.06
N LEU A 226 -11.46 -11.48 -9.19
CA LEU A 226 -11.92 -12.81 -9.60
C LEU A 226 -13.16 -12.78 -10.52
N SER A 227 -14.02 -11.78 -10.41
CA SER A 227 -15.16 -11.61 -11.33
C SER A 227 -14.73 -11.21 -12.75
N ILE A 228 -13.59 -10.52 -12.88
CA ILE A 228 -13.05 -10.09 -14.17
C ILE A 228 -12.14 -11.17 -14.73
N PHE A 229 -11.29 -11.75 -13.89
CA PHE A 229 -10.29 -12.75 -14.18
C PHE A 229 -10.55 -13.99 -13.32
N HIS A 230 -11.46 -14.86 -13.77
CA HIS A 230 -11.90 -16.04 -13.01
C HIS A 230 -10.77 -16.97 -12.56
N ASN A 231 -9.70 -17.04 -13.36
CA ASN A 231 -8.56 -17.91 -13.08
C ASN A 231 -7.41 -17.17 -12.36
N ALA A 232 -7.53 -15.87 -12.07
CA ALA A 232 -6.47 -15.12 -11.40
C ALA A 232 -6.11 -15.74 -10.05
N LYS A 233 -4.81 -15.85 -9.78
CA LYS A 233 -4.30 -16.18 -8.46
C LYS A 233 -4.02 -14.88 -7.72
N ILE A 234 -4.66 -14.72 -6.57
CA ILE A 234 -4.50 -13.57 -5.69
C ILE A 234 -3.88 -14.08 -4.40
N ALA A 235 -2.65 -13.66 -4.10
CA ALA A 235 -1.92 -14.06 -2.90
C ALA A 235 -1.65 -12.85 -2.00
N GLU A 236 -2.12 -12.88 -0.76
CA GLU A 236 -1.72 -11.90 0.26
C GLU A 236 -0.23 -12.09 0.57
N ARG A 237 0.56 -11.03 0.41
CA ARG A 237 2.00 -11.03 0.68
C ARG A 237 2.28 -10.31 1.98
N LYS A 238 2.83 -11.06 2.95
CA LYS A 238 3.33 -10.51 4.21
C LYS A 238 4.72 -9.91 4.06
N ASN A 239 5.52 -10.55 3.23
CA ASN A 239 6.80 -10.02 2.77
C ASN A 239 6.51 -9.10 1.60
N ASP A 240 6.72 -7.81 1.82
CA ASP A 240 6.80 -6.85 0.72
C ASP A 240 8.02 -7.15 -0.16
N TYR A 241 7.95 -6.71 -1.40
CA TYR A 241 9.03 -6.82 -2.36
C TYR A 241 10.00 -5.65 -2.17
N ASN A 242 11.30 -5.90 -2.33
CA ASN A 242 12.31 -4.85 -2.22
C ASN A 242 13.02 -4.64 -3.57
N ILE A 243 12.85 -3.45 -4.15
CA ILE A 243 13.52 -3.08 -5.41
C ILE A 243 14.91 -2.52 -5.18
N PHE A 244 15.25 -2.14 -3.95
CA PHE A 244 16.50 -1.46 -3.65
C PHE A 244 17.62 -2.47 -3.50
N ASN A 245 18.78 -2.14 -4.06
CA ASN A 245 20.01 -2.86 -3.81
C ASN A 245 20.78 -2.21 -2.64
N ASP A 246 21.68 -2.98 -2.02
CA ASP A 246 22.41 -2.54 -0.82
C ASP A 246 23.51 -1.51 -1.11
N THR A 247 23.98 -1.43 -2.37
CA THR A 247 25.23 -0.74 -2.73
C THR A 247 25.13 0.21 -3.91
N GLY A 248 23.96 0.30 -4.55
CA GLY A 248 23.70 1.13 -5.71
C GLY A 248 23.01 2.45 -5.36
N ALA A 249 22.21 2.97 -6.31
CA ALA A 249 21.60 4.28 -6.20
C ALA A 249 20.14 4.23 -6.61
N ALA A 250 19.25 4.69 -5.73
CA ALA A 250 17.84 4.83 -6.02
C ALA A 250 17.54 6.16 -6.73
N VAL A 251 16.71 6.10 -7.76
CA VAL A 251 16.13 7.26 -8.45
C VAL A 251 14.62 7.14 -8.49
N GLY A 252 13.94 8.28 -8.38
CA GLY A 252 12.47 8.34 -8.38
C GLY A 252 11.96 9.46 -9.27
N SER A 253 10.79 9.25 -9.86
CA SER A 253 10.08 10.27 -10.63
C SER A 253 8.57 10.15 -10.43
N THR A 254 7.87 11.26 -10.64
CA THR A 254 6.41 11.32 -10.57
C THR A 254 5.85 11.92 -11.84
N ALA A 255 4.77 11.34 -12.38
CA ALA A 255 4.13 11.91 -13.55
C ALA A 255 3.36 13.18 -13.20
N THR A 256 3.46 14.19 -14.05
CA THR A 256 2.69 15.43 -13.94
C THR A 256 1.98 15.72 -15.25
N LEU A 257 0.78 16.30 -15.15
CA LEU A 257 0.03 16.72 -16.33
C LEU A 257 0.70 17.94 -16.97
N ARG A 258 0.99 17.85 -18.28
CA ARG A 258 1.53 18.97 -19.07
C ARG A 258 0.53 20.11 -19.24
N HIS A 259 -0.75 19.78 -19.30
CA HIS A 259 -1.86 20.72 -19.52
C HIS A 259 -2.79 20.76 -18.32
N ASN A 260 -3.71 21.74 -18.29
CA ASN A 260 -4.67 21.87 -17.21
C ASN A 260 -5.49 20.57 -17.06
N PRO A 261 -5.64 20.01 -15.84
CA PRO A 261 -6.35 18.74 -15.61
C PRO A 261 -7.85 18.74 -15.96
N ILE A 262 -8.42 19.90 -16.33
CA ILE A 262 -9.77 20.02 -16.89
C ILE A 262 -9.87 19.35 -18.28
N PHE A 263 -8.76 19.19 -18.99
CA PHE A 263 -8.73 18.51 -20.28
C PHE A 263 -8.50 17.00 -20.10
N PRO A 264 -9.14 16.16 -20.93
CA PRO A 264 -9.00 14.72 -20.86
C PRO A 264 -7.61 14.26 -21.33
N LEU A 265 -7.20 13.11 -20.82
CA LEU A 265 -6.10 12.33 -21.41
C LEU A 265 -6.66 11.50 -22.58
N LYS A 266 -5.78 11.08 -23.49
CA LYS A 266 -6.17 10.13 -24.53
C LYS A 266 -6.70 8.85 -23.89
N THR A 267 -7.86 8.39 -24.35
CA THR A 267 -8.46 7.12 -23.91
C THR A 267 -7.95 5.98 -24.77
N TYR A 268 -8.17 4.74 -24.32
CA TYR A 268 -7.80 3.53 -25.06
C TYR A 268 -8.37 3.47 -26.48
N GLU A 269 -9.52 4.11 -26.73
CA GLU A 269 -10.15 4.20 -28.06
C GLU A 269 -9.29 4.96 -29.07
N GLN A 270 -8.32 5.73 -28.59
CA GLN A 270 -7.39 6.52 -29.41
C GLN A 270 -6.02 5.86 -29.55
N PHE A 271 -5.84 4.63 -29.03
CA PHE A 271 -4.62 3.85 -29.17
C PHE A 271 -4.84 2.69 -30.14
N ASP A 272 -3.96 2.56 -31.14
CA ASP A 272 -3.99 1.44 -32.10
C ASP A 272 -3.43 0.13 -31.50
N HIS A 273 -2.58 0.27 -30.47
CA HIS A 273 -1.89 -0.83 -29.79
C HIS A 273 -1.93 -0.64 -28.28
N ASP A 274 -1.81 -1.73 -27.51
CA ASP A 274 -1.81 -1.68 -26.06
C ASP A 274 -0.56 -0.94 -25.51
N PRO A 275 -0.74 0.20 -24.82
CA PRO A 275 0.38 0.95 -24.24
C PRO A 275 1.11 0.20 -23.12
N LEU A 276 0.48 -0.78 -22.48
CA LEU A 276 1.10 -1.58 -21.42
C LEU A 276 2.31 -2.37 -21.95
N ASN A 277 2.25 -2.84 -23.19
CA ASN A 277 3.36 -3.57 -23.82
C ASN A 277 4.66 -2.78 -23.84
N VAL A 278 4.59 -1.45 -23.95
CA VAL A 278 5.79 -0.59 -23.93
C VAL A 278 6.44 -0.60 -22.54
N ILE A 279 5.62 -0.59 -21.49
CA ILE A 279 6.09 -0.67 -20.10
C ILE A 279 6.67 -2.05 -19.83
N LEU A 280 5.95 -3.12 -20.18
CA LEU A 280 6.40 -4.50 -19.97
C LEU A 280 7.72 -4.79 -20.70
N ASN A 281 7.86 -4.34 -21.95
CA ASN A 281 9.11 -4.49 -22.70
C ASN A 281 10.29 -3.73 -22.07
N SER A 282 10.01 -2.62 -21.36
CA SER A 282 11.05 -1.88 -20.65
C SER A 282 11.45 -2.61 -19.36
N PHE A 283 10.47 -3.11 -18.61
CA PHE A 283 10.69 -3.87 -17.37
C PHE A 283 11.37 -5.21 -17.61
N SER A 284 11.11 -5.88 -18.75
CA SER A 284 11.77 -7.14 -19.12
C SER A 284 13.28 -7.05 -19.36
N LYS A 285 13.85 -5.84 -19.38
CA LYS A 285 15.29 -5.60 -19.59
C LYS A 285 16.04 -5.33 -18.28
N ILE A 286 15.32 -5.26 -17.17
CA ILE A 286 15.93 -5.09 -15.84
C ILE A 286 16.64 -6.39 -15.50
N ASN A 287 17.88 -6.27 -15.02
CA ASN A 287 18.70 -7.44 -14.67
C ASN A 287 18.11 -8.16 -13.46
N GLU A 288 18.18 -9.50 -13.45
CA GLU A 288 17.58 -10.33 -12.39
C GLU A 288 18.22 -10.10 -11.00
N THR A 289 19.47 -9.63 -10.98
CA THR A 289 20.22 -9.38 -9.75
C THR A 289 20.87 -8.01 -9.80
N GLY A 290 20.68 -7.22 -8.75
CA GLY A 290 21.37 -5.94 -8.56
C GLY A 290 20.66 -4.74 -9.16
N GLU A 291 19.56 -4.93 -9.88
CA GLU A 291 18.68 -3.87 -10.36
C GLU A 291 17.25 -4.14 -9.91
N GLY A 292 16.51 -3.08 -9.62
CA GLY A 292 15.07 -3.18 -9.35
C GLY A 292 14.33 -1.97 -9.85
N ALA A 293 13.05 -2.13 -10.17
CA ALA A 293 12.20 -0.99 -10.51
C ALA A 293 10.73 -1.28 -10.21
N ALA A 294 9.98 -0.22 -9.90
CA ALA A 294 8.55 -0.29 -9.72
C ALA A 294 7.87 0.92 -10.38
N VAL A 295 6.76 0.65 -11.08
CA VAL A 295 5.79 1.69 -11.46
C VAL A 295 4.52 1.47 -10.64
N GLN A 296 4.11 2.51 -9.93
CA GLN A 296 2.95 2.50 -9.04
C GLN A 296 1.93 3.53 -9.52
N ILE A 297 0.68 3.11 -9.62
CA ILE A 297 -0.47 3.99 -9.82
C ILE A 297 -1.31 3.98 -8.56
N ILE A 298 -1.49 5.15 -7.97
CA ILE A 298 -2.26 5.36 -6.74
C ILE A 298 -3.59 5.98 -7.10
N PHE A 299 -4.69 5.37 -6.66
CA PHE A 299 -6.03 5.81 -6.93
C PHE A 299 -6.73 6.25 -5.65
N SER A 300 -7.33 7.43 -5.64
CA SER A 300 -8.20 7.88 -4.54
C SER A 300 -9.43 8.63 -5.06
N PRO A 301 -10.58 8.51 -4.39
CA PRO A 301 -11.77 9.22 -4.78
C PRO A 301 -11.57 10.73 -4.59
N ALA A 302 -11.98 11.51 -5.58
CA ALA A 302 -11.88 12.98 -5.51
C ALA A 302 -13.20 13.67 -5.11
N GLY A 303 -14.28 12.89 -4.98
CA GLY A 303 -15.63 13.38 -4.73
C GLY A 303 -16.10 14.36 -5.82
N GLU A 304 -16.98 15.28 -5.44
CA GLU A 304 -17.62 16.22 -6.38
C GLU A 304 -16.82 17.50 -6.64
N THR A 305 -15.67 17.68 -5.98
CA THR A 305 -14.94 18.96 -5.97
C THR A 305 -14.51 19.37 -7.38
N TYR A 306 -13.82 18.48 -8.10
CA TYR A 306 -13.37 18.76 -9.47
C TYR A 306 -14.52 18.81 -10.46
N HIS A 307 -15.53 17.96 -10.29
CA HIS A 307 -16.69 17.94 -11.17
C HIS A 307 -17.44 19.28 -11.14
N LYS A 308 -17.71 19.82 -9.94
CA LYS A 308 -18.30 21.15 -9.75
C LYS A 308 -17.42 22.27 -10.34
N ARG A 309 -16.11 22.23 -10.09
CA ARG A 309 -15.15 23.22 -10.59
C ARG A 309 -15.10 23.24 -12.12
N TYR A 310 -15.03 22.07 -12.75
CA TYR A 310 -14.93 21.96 -14.21
C TYR A 310 -16.24 22.30 -14.89
N LYS A 311 -17.38 21.94 -14.29
CA LYS A 311 -18.70 22.40 -14.75
C LYS A 311 -18.83 23.92 -14.69
N HIS A 312 -18.36 24.54 -13.60
CA HIS A 312 -18.34 26.01 -13.51
C HIS A 312 -17.46 26.64 -14.61
N ALA A 313 -16.25 26.12 -14.81
CA ALA A 313 -15.36 26.59 -15.87
C ALA A 313 -16.00 26.45 -17.26
N LEU A 314 -16.66 25.31 -17.53
CA LEU A 314 -17.40 25.06 -18.77
C LEU A 314 -18.50 26.10 -18.98
N ASP A 315 -19.30 26.39 -17.95
CA ASP A 315 -20.37 27.39 -18.02
C ASP A 315 -19.82 28.79 -18.36
N GLN A 316 -18.64 29.16 -17.84
CA GLN A 316 -18.00 30.43 -18.17
C GLN A 316 -17.46 30.45 -19.61
N ILE A 317 -16.86 29.37 -20.07
CA ILE A 317 -16.36 29.24 -21.45
C ILE A 317 -17.52 29.36 -22.44
N VAL A 318 -18.66 28.69 -22.17
CA VAL A 318 -19.86 28.76 -23.01
C VAL A 318 -20.47 30.18 -23.00
N LYS A 319 -20.32 30.94 -21.90
CA LYS A 319 -20.69 32.36 -21.83
C LYS A 319 -19.68 33.29 -22.53
N GLY A 320 -18.60 32.75 -23.09
CA GLY A 320 -17.63 33.50 -23.85
C GLY A 320 -16.41 33.98 -23.07
N GLU A 321 -16.19 33.48 -21.85
CA GLU A 321 -14.96 33.76 -21.12
C GLU A 321 -13.78 33.01 -21.74
N LYS A 322 -12.60 33.65 -21.74
CA LYS A 322 -11.37 33.01 -22.22
C LYS A 322 -11.05 31.80 -21.37
N ILE A 323 -10.67 30.69 -22.01
CA ILE A 323 -10.32 29.42 -21.34
C ILE A 323 -9.30 29.61 -20.23
N SER A 324 -8.23 30.38 -20.46
CA SER A 324 -7.19 30.62 -19.46
C SER A 324 -7.73 31.28 -18.19
N LYS A 325 -8.78 32.10 -18.29
CA LYS A 325 -9.41 32.79 -17.17
C LYS A 325 -10.49 31.93 -16.50
N ALA A 326 -11.27 31.20 -17.30
CA ALA A 326 -12.29 30.29 -16.79
C ALA A 326 -11.70 29.07 -16.05
N THR A 327 -10.46 28.69 -16.36
CA THR A 327 -9.76 27.57 -15.73
C THR A 327 -8.89 27.98 -14.53
N ASP A 328 -8.61 29.28 -14.38
CA ASP A 328 -7.90 29.89 -13.25
C ASP A 328 -8.86 30.15 -12.07
N ILE A 329 -9.51 29.08 -11.61
CA ILE A 329 -10.40 29.11 -10.45
C ILE A 329 -9.55 28.79 -9.20
N PRO A 330 -9.48 29.67 -8.19
CA PRO A 330 -8.81 29.37 -6.93
C PRO A 330 -9.37 28.11 -6.27
N GLY A 331 -8.54 27.31 -5.61
CA GLY A 331 -8.99 26.12 -4.87
C GLY A 331 -10.03 26.44 -3.78
N THR A 332 -10.67 25.41 -3.21
CA THR A 332 -11.76 25.50 -2.21
C THR A 332 -11.49 26.47 -1.05
N VAL A 333 -10.24 26.57 -0.57
CA VAL A 333 -9.85 27.54 0.47
C VAL A 333 -9.92 28.99 -0.03
N GLY A 334 -9.51 29.22 -1.28
CA GLY A 334 -9.61 30.52 -1.96
C GLY A 334 -11.05 30.88 -2.31
N GLU A 335 -11.93 29.91 -2.54
CA GLU A 335 -13.34 30.15 -2.86
C GLU A 335 -14.12 30.71 -1.65
N HIS A 336 -13.84 30.21 -0.44
CA HIS A 336 -14.37 30.77 0.80
C HIS A 336 -13.79 32.16 1.08
N LEU A 337 -12.48 32.34 0.91
CA LEU A 337 -11.83 33.63 1.11
C LEU A 337 -12.28 34.67 0.07
N TRP A 338 -12.53 34.26 -1.18
CA TRP A 338 -13.05 35.11 -2.25
C TRP A 338 -14.52 35.47 -2.04
N LYS A 339 -15.35 34.53 -1.55
CA LYS A 339 -16.73 34.84 -1.13
C LYS A 339 -16.74 35.80 0.05
N PHE A 340 -15.94 35.56 1.09
CA PHE A 340 -15.82 36.47 2.24
C PHE A 340 -15.31 37.85 1.84
N THR A 341 -14.28 37.95 1.00
CA THR A 341 -13.75 39.26 0.55
C THR A 341 -14.73 39.98 -0.36
N ARG A 342 -15.48 39.27 -1.21
CA ARG A 342 -16.51 39.87 -2.07
C ARG A 342 -17.76 40.28 -1.30
N GLU A 343 -18.14 39.53 -0.27
CA GLU A 343 -19.23 39.88 0.65
C GLU A 343 -18.83 41.07 1.52
N ALA A 344 -17.64 41.05 2.13
CA ALA A 344 -17.10 42.18 2.88
C ALA A 344 -16.92 43.43 2.01
N ALA A 345 -16.47 43.29 0.76
CA ALA A 345 -16.40 44.40 -0.18
C ALA A 345 -17.78 44.92 -0.60
N LYS A 346 -18.79 44.05 -0.77
CA LYS A 346 -20.18 44.47 -1.02
C LYS A 346 -20.77 45.21 0.17
N GLU A 347 -20.44 44.78 1.39
CA GLU A 347 -20.92 45.39 2.63
C GLU A 347 -20.24 46.76 2.89
N LEU A 348 -18.95 46.89 2.55
CA LEU A 348 -18.23 48.17 2.58
C LEU A 348 -18.63 49.12 1.44
N LEU A 349 -18.82 48.62 0.22
CA LEU A 349 -19.16 49.44 -0.96
C LEU A 349 -20.65 49.72 -1.12
N GLY A 350 -21.52 49.05 -0.36
CA GLY A 350 -22.98 49.25 -0.34
C GLY A 350 -23.44 50.61 0.17
N SER A 351 -22.53 51.47 0.63
CA SER A 351 -22.80 52.81 1.17
C SER A 351 -22.43 53.96 0.22
N SER A 352 -22.19 53.73 -1.08
CA SER A 352 -21.83 54.80 -2.01
C SER A 352 -22.42 54.67 -3.42
N LYS A 353 -23.53 55.39 -3.62
CA LYS A 353 -24.08 56.02 -4.84
C LYS A 353 -23.93 55.32 -6.21
N LYS A 354 -25.11 55.07 -6.80
CA LYS A 354 -25.42 55.13 -8.23
C LYS A 354 -24.57 56.16 -8.97
N LYS A 355 -23.85 55.70 -10.00
CA LYS A 355 -23.51 56.50 -11.18
C LYS A 355 -23.79 55.65 -12.42
N GLU A 356 -24.81 56.08 -13.16
CA GLU A 356 -25.02 55.70 -14.55
C GLU A 356 -23.75 56.03 -15.35
N LYS A 357 -23.24 55.03 -16.06
CA LYS A 357 -22.39 55.22 -17.22
C LYS A 357 -22.95 54.34 -18.32
N GLU A 358 -23.56 54.99 -19.30
CA GLU A 358 -23.68 54.48 -20.65
C GLU A 358 -22.28 54.15 -21.15
N GLU A 359 -21.99 52.86 -21.34
CA GLU A 359 -20.90 52.42 -22.21
C GLU A 359 -21.51 51.92 -23.50
N GLU A 360 -21.10 52.57 -24.58
CA GLU A 360 -21.39 52.23 -25.96
C GLU A 360 -21.26 50.72 -26.19
N LYS A 361 -22.32 50.12 -26.74
CA LYS A 361 -22.29 48.80 -27.35
C LYS A 361 -21.34 48.82 -28.54
N LYS A 362 -20.03 48.68 -28.30
CA LYS A 362 -19.19 47.95 -29.25
C LYS A 362 -19.80 46.56 -29.34
N ILE A 363 -20.37 46.24 -30.49
CA ILE A 363 -20.69 44.87 -30.88
C ILE A 363 -19.35 44.14 -30.86
N LYS A 364 -18.93 43.67 -29.67
CA LYS A 364 -17.91 42.65 -29.56
C LYS A 364 -18.51 41.49 -30.32
N GLU A 365 -17.86 41.10 -31.42
CA GLU A 365 -18.16 39.83 -32.07
C GLU A 365 -18.39 38.78 -30.98
N PRO A 366 -19.43 37.95 -31.11
CA PRO A 366 -19.69 36.91 -30.13
C PRO A 366 -18.36 36.18 -29.91
N PRO A 367 -17.90 36.07 -28.64
CA PRO A 367 -16.62 35.47 -28.35
C PRO A 367 -16.56 34.13 -29.07
N LYS A 368 -15.54 33.94 -29.93
CA LYS A 368 -15.35 32.67 -30.64
C LYS A 368 -15.11 31.61 -29.57
N ILE A 369 -16.15 30.82 -29.31
CA ILE A 369 -16.09 29.69 -28.40
C ILE A 369 -15.26 28.62 -29.11
N ASP A 370 -14.22 28.14 -28.43
CA ASP A 370 -13.46 27.00 -28.90
C ASP A 370 -14.31 25.74 -28.67
N GLU A 371 -15.00 25.30 -29.73
CA GLU A 371 -15.90 24.14 -29.68
C GLU A 371 -15.16 22.85 -29.30
N THR A 372 -13.90 22.70 -29.72
CA THR A 372 -13.07 21.54 -29.38
C THR A 372 -12.74 21.53 -27.90
N ALA A 373 -12.38 22.67 -27.32
CA ALA A 373 -12.15 22.78 -25.88
C ALA A 373 -13.43 22.48 -25.08
N VAL A 374 -14.58 22.99 -25.53
CA VAL A 374 -15.88 22.71 -24.90
C VAL A 374 -16.20 21.22 -24.93
N GLU A 375 -16.01 20.55 -26.07
CA GLU A 375 -16.29 19.12 -26.20
C GLU A 375 -15.36 18.27 -25.33
N ASN A 376 -14.07 18.59 -25.32
CA ASN A 376 -13.10 17.92 -24.45
C ASN A 376 -13.44 18.06 -22.96
N ILE A 377 -13.87 19.24 -22.52
CA ILE A 377 -14.27 19.47 -21.12
C ILE A 377 -15.56 18.71 -20.80
N LYS A 378 -16.54 18.70 -21.72
CA LYS A 378 -17.77 17.88 -21.59
C LYS A 378 -17.44 16.40 -21.44
N GLN A 379 -16.53 15.88 -22.26
CA GLN A 379 -16.05 14.50 -22.16
C GLN A 379 -15.36 14.23 -20.82
N LYS A 380 -14.53 15.17 -20.32
CA LYS A 380 -13.86 15.01 -19.02
C LYS A 380 -14.85 14.91 -17.86
N ILE A 381 -15.92 15.71 -17.87
CA ILE A 381 -16.93 15.72 -16.79
C ILE A 381 -18.03 14.68 -16.98
N SER A 382 -18.13 14.02 -18.13
CA SER A 382 -19.12 12.95 -18.34
C SER A 382 -18.77 11.66 -17.59
N ALA A 383 -17.57 11.55 -17.04
CA ALA A 383 -17.10 10.43 -16.24
C ALA A 383 -16.69 10.87 -14.82
N PRO A 384 -16.71 9.95 -13.83
CA PRO A 384 -16.21 10.24 -12.48
C PRO A 384 -14.75 10.73 -12.51
N ILE A 385 -14.48 11.81 -11.78
CA ILE A 385 -13.13 12.35 -11.65
C ILE A 385 -12.48 11.78 -10.39
N ILE A 386 -11.28 11.26 -10.56
CA ILE A 386 -10.51 10.62 -9.49
C ILE A 386 -9.17 11.34 -9.34
N ASN A 387 -8.58 11.22 -8.15
CA ASN A 387 -7.19 11.57 -7.95
C ASN A 387 -6.36 10.34 -8.31
N ALA A 388 -5.43 10.52 -9.26
CA ALA A 388 -4.48 9.50 -9.64
C ALA A 388 -3.06 10.07 -9.55
N GLY A 389 -2.14 9.32 -8.94
CA GLY A 389 -0.71 9.61 -8.93
C GLY A 389 0.04 8.47 -9.58
N ILE A 390 1.02 8.78 -10.44
CA ILE A 390 1.91 7.78 -11.03
C ILE A 390 3.31 8.05 -10.55
N ARG A 391 3.95 7.02 -10.00
CA ARG A 391 5.32 7.06 -9.50
C ARG A 391 6.13 5.99 -10.21
N LEU A 392 7.38 6.30 -10.50
CA LEU A 392 8.35 5.36 -11.04
C LEU A 392 9.59 5.45 -10.16
N ILE A 393 10.05 4.31 -9.65
CA ILE A 393 11.26 4.19 -8.85
C ILE A 393 12.13 3.11 -9.51
N ALA A 394 13.44 3.34 -9.54
CA ALA A 394 14.42 2.36 -9.99
C ALA A 394 15.66 2.46 -9.09
N ALA A 395 16.37 1.35 -8.90
CA ALA A 395 17.53 1.26 -8.03
C ALA A 395 18.60 0.32 -8.57
#